data_AF-A0A4R8GIQ5-F1
#
_entry.id   AF-A0A4R8GIQ5-F1
#
_cell.length_a   1.000
_cell.length_b   1.000
_cell.length_c   1.000
_cell.angle_alpha   90.00
_cell.angle_beta   90.00
_cell.angle_gamma   90.00
#
_symmetry.space_group_name_H-M   'P 1'
#
loop_
_entity.id
_entity.type
_entity.pdbx_description
1 polymer ?
#
loop_
_entity_poly.entity_id
_entity_poly.type
_entity_poly.pdbx_seq_one_letter_code
_entity_poly.pdbx_strand_id
1 'polypeptide(L)'
;MEVFGFIFLWGIPLLLLWSFILTLVEVKRAGSEGQFLGRTLTFIGGIYHYTISSFAAWIGLIAIAFGIAALVEGAIFGALFFGLFGVFMVYNFFPRLNMPE
;
A
#
# COMPACT_ATOMS: atom_id res chain seq x y z
N MET A 1 15.72 -7.63 -17.50
CA MET A 1 14.60 -8.39 -16.90
C MET A 1 14.78 -8.61 -15.40
N GLU A 2 16.00 -8.79 -14.89
CA GLU A 2 16.25 -9.03 -13.46
C GLU A 2 15.79 -7.89 -12.53
N VAL A 3 16.07 -6.63 -12.89
CA VAL A 3 15.68 -5.46 -12.06
C VAL A 3 14.16 -5.31 -11.96
N PHE A 4 13.43 -5.57 -13.04
CA PHE A 4 11.97 -5.47 -13.06
C PHE A 4 11.34 -6.57 -12.20
N GLY A 5 11.84 -7.81 -12.31
CA GLY A 5 11.43 -8.92 -11.46
C GLY A 5 11.78 -8.69 -9.99
N PHE A 6 12.93 -8.08 -9.69
CA PHE A 6 13.33 -7.73 -8.34
C PHE A 6 12.39 -6.69 -7.71
N ILE A 7 12.09 -5.59 -8.43
CA ILE A 7 11.15 -4.56 -7.94
C ILE A 7 9.74 -5.14 -7.77
N PHE A 8 9.28 -6.00 -8.69
CA PHE A 8 7.99 -6.67 -8.57
C PHE A 8 7.91 -7.63 -7.39
N LEU A 9 9.00 -8.37 -7.13
CA LEU A 9 9.04 -9.34 -6.04
C LEU A 9 9.16 -8.65 -4.67
N TRP A 10 9.96 -7.59 -4.59
CA TRP A 10 10.24 -6.88 -3.33
C TRP A 10 9.29 -5.74 -3.01
N GLY A 11 8.45 -5.32 -3.97
CA GLY A 11 7.46 -4.26 -3.76
C GLY A 11 6.46 -4.57 -2.65
N ILE A 12 5.89 -5.79 -2.63
CA ILE A 12 5.02 -6.23 -1.53
C ILE A 12 5.78 -6.29 -0.20
N PRO A 13 6.92 -6.98 -0.06
CA PRO A 13 7.70 -6.98 1.18
C PRO A 13 8.02 -5.60 1.72
N LEU A 14 8.42 -4.64 0.87
CA LEU A 14 8.71 -3.27 1.27
C LEU A 14 7.46 -2.55 1.79
N LEU A 15 6.32 -2.71 1.10
CA LEU A 15 5.05 -2.13 1.54
C LEU A 15 4.56 -2.76 2.86
N LEU A 16 4.73 -4.06 3.04
CA LEU A 16 4.39 -4.73 4.31
C LEU A 16 5.30 -4.30 5.47
N LEU A 17 6.60 -4.10 5.21
CA LEU A 17 7.51 -3.53 6.19
C LEU A 17 7.08 -2.11 6.58
N TRP A 18 6.67 -1.31 5.59
CA TRP A 18 6.11 0.02 5.83
C TRP A 18 4.82 -0.04 6.65
N SER A 19 3.88 -0.93 6.33
CA SER A 19 2.66 -1.18 7.11
C SER A 19 2.96 -1.53 8.57
N PHE A 20 3.97 -2.36 8.79
CA PHE A 20 4.41 -2.73 10.14
C PHE A 20 4.94 -1.51 10.90
N ILE A 21 5.78 -0.69 10.27
CA ILE A 21 6.29 0.56 10.86
C ILE A 21 5.13 1.50 11.21
N LEU A 22 4.18 1.72 10.30
CA LEU A 22 3.01 2.58 10.55
C LEU A 22 2.19 2.07 11.74
N THR A 23 1.98 0.77 11.83
CA THR A 23 1.26 0.16 12.96
C THR A 23 1.98 0.42 14.28
N LEU A 24 3.31 0.27 14.32
CA LEU A 24 4.10 0.57 15.52
C LEU A 24 4.00 2.05 15.92
N VAL A 25 4.00 2.96 14.95
CA VAL A 25 3.82 4.39 15.20
C VAL A 25 2.42 4.67 15.74
N GLU A 26 1.39 4.04 15.16
CA GLU A 26 -0.01 4.19 15.59
C GLU A 26 -0.19 3.70 17.04
N VAL A 27 0.32 2.52 17.37
CA VAL A 27 0.27 1.95 18.73
C VAL A 27 1.07 2.78 19.73
N LYS A 28 2.20 3.38 19.32
CA LYS A 28 2.98 4.27 20.17
C LYS A 28 2.24 5.59 20.43
N ARG A 29 1.55 6.14 19.44
CA ARG A 29 0.80 7.40 19.53
C ARG A 29 -0.51 7.25 20.28
N ALA A 30 -1.17 6.10 20.21
CA ALA A 30 -2.38 5.78 20.97
C ALA A 30 -2.16 5.69 22.51
N GLY A 31 -0.97 6.02 23.01
CA GLY A 31 -0.59 5.80 24.40
C GLY A 31 -1.07 6.86 25.39
N SER A 32 -2.12 6.55 26.17
CA SER A 32 -2.19 6.70 27.64
C SER A 32 -3.55 6.22 28.20
N GLU A 33 -4.52 5.87 27.36
CA GLU A 33 -5.80 5.35 27.82
C GLU A 33 -5.65 3.86 28.17
N GLY A 34 -5.58 3.59 29.48
CA GLY A 34 -5.24 2.31 30.05
C GLY A 34 -6.11 1.16 29.52
N GLN A 35 -5.46 0.19 28.89
CA GLN A 35 -5.60 -1.26 29.07
C GLN A 35 -4.78 -1.94 27.97
N PHE A 36 -3.95 -2.91 28.36
CA PHE A 36 -3.16 -3.76 27.45
C PHE A 36 -3.98 -4.30 26.26
N LEU A 37 -5.28 -4.54 26.50
CA LEU A 37 -6.26 -4.96 25.50
C LEU A 37 -6.46 -3.92 24.39
N GLY A 38 -6.58 -2.63 24.72
CA GLY A 38 -6.74 -1.55 23.75
C GLY A 38 -5.55 -1.44 22.80
N ARG A 39 -4.32 -1.49 23.33
CA ARG A 39 -3.09 -1.47 22.51
C ARG A 39 -2.98 -2.69 21.60
N THR A 40 -3.40 -3.85 22.07
CA THR A 40 -3.41 -5.08 21.27
C THR A 40 -4.43 -5.00 20.13
N LEU A 41 -5.62 -4.46 20.41
CA LEU A 41 -6.65 -4.25 19.39
C LEU A 41 -6.22 -3.19 18.35
N THR A 42 -5.62 -2.09 18.78
CA THR A 42 -5.03 -1.08 17.87
C THR A 42 -3.93 -1.67 17.00
N PHE A 43 -3.09 -2.54 17.56
CA PHE A 43 -2.03 -3.22 16.80
C PHE A 43 -2.62 -4.17 15.73
N ILE A 44 -3.58 -5.01 16.11
CA ILE A 44 -4.22 -5.95 15.17
C ILE A 44 -4.98 -5.18 14.09
N GLY A 45 -5.74 -4.15 14.48
CA GLY A 45 -6.49 -3.29 13.56
C GLY A 45 -5.58 -2.55 12.59
N GLY A 46 -4.51 -1.93 13.09
CA GLY A 46 -3.50 -1.24 12.29
C GLY A 46 -2.82 -2.20 11.30
N ILE A 47 -2.38 -3.38 11.74
CA ILE A 47 -1.77 -4.38 10.86
C ILE A 47 -2.74 -4.75 9.75
N TYR A 48 -3.99 -5.08 10.09
CA TYR A 48 -4.99 -5.49 9.11
C TYR A 48 -5.24 -4.39 8.09
N HIS A 49 -5.51 -3.16 8.56
CA HIS A 49 -5.81 -2.01 7.72
C HIS A 49 -4.64 -1.65 6.80
N TYR A 50 -3.43 -1.52 7.34
CA TYR A 50 -2.26 -1.19 6.53
C TYR A 50 -1.82 -2.33 5.62
N THR A 51 -2.08 -3.59 5.97
CA THR A 51 -1.78 -4.74 5.10
C THR A 51 -2.67 -4.71 3.87
N ILE A 52 -3.99 -4.55 4.04
CA ILE A 52 -4.93 -4.44 2.92
C ILE A 52 -4.59 -3.25 2.03
N SER A 53 -4.32 -2.11 2.66
CA SER A 53 -3.88 -0.88 1.98
C SER A 53 -2.62 -1.14 1.14
N SER A 54 -1.62 -1.84 1.70
CA SER A 54 -0.40 -2.23 0.98
C SER A 54 -0.66 -3.12 -0.22
N PHE A 55 -1.53 -4.13 -0.10
CA PHE A 55 -1.88 -4.97 -1.25
C PHE A 55 -2.62 -4.19 -2.34
N ALA A 56 -3.56 -3.32 -1.96
CA ALA A 56 -4.29 -2.47 -2.90
C ALA A 56 -3.34 -1.48 -3.62
N ALA A 57 -2.46 -0.81 -2.87
CA ALA A 57 -1.46 0.08 -3.44
C ALA A 57 -0.50 -0.67 -4.36
N TRP A 58 -0.11 -1.89 -3.99
CA TRP A 58 0.74 -2.73 -4.82
C TRP A 58 0.08 -3.10 -6.15
N ILE A 59 -1.18 -3.55 -6.12
CA ILE A 59 -1.97 -3.78 -7.34
C ILE A 59 -2.04 -2.50 -8.19
N GLY A 60 -2.18 -1.34 -7.55
CA GLY A 60 -2.13 -0.05 -8.23
C GLY A 60 -0.81 0.20 -8.95
N LEU A 61 0.32 -0.04 -8.30
CA LEU A 61 1.66 0.10 -8.91
C LEU A 61 1.86 -0.86 -10.08
N ILE A 62 1.38 -2.10 -9.95
CA ILE A 62 1.37 -3.08 -11.04
C ILE A 62 0.56 -2.55 -12.22
N ALA A 63 -0.66 -2.05 -11.97
CA ALA A 63 -1.52 -1.51 -13.01
C ALA A 63 -0.86 -0.32 -13.72
N ILE A 64 -0.18 0.59 -13.00
CA ILE A 64 0.58 1.68 -13.63
C ILE A 64 1.67 1.11 -14.56
N ALA A 65 2.41 0.09 -14.13
CA ALA A 65 3.44 -0.53 -14.96
C ALA A 65 2.86 -1.15 -16.24
N PHE A 66 1.71 -1.84 -16.15
CA PHE A 66 1.00 -2.34 -17.32
C PHE A 66 0.46 -1.21 -18.20
N GLY A 67 0.00 -0.10 -17.62
CA GLY A 67 -0.42 1.07 -18.37
C GLY A 67 0.73 1.69 -19.19
N ILE A 68 1.93 1.76 -18.61
CA ILE A 68 3.14 2.21 -19.32
C ILE A 68 3.50 1.23 -20.44
N ALA A 69 3.47 -0.08 -20.19
CA ALA A 69 3.72 -1.09 -21.23
C ALA A 69 2.70 -0.98 -22.38
N ALA A 70 1.43 -0.76 -22.08
CA ALA A 70 0.38 -0.57 -23.07
C ALA A 70 0.61 0.68 -23.95
N LEU A 71 1.24 1.75 -23.43
CA LEU A 71 1.63 2.92 -24.24
C LEU A 71 2.69 2.54 -25.28
N VAL A 72 3.68 1.72 -24.89
CA VAL A 72 4.75 1.26 -25.78
C VAL A 72 4.19 0.39 -26.92
N GLU A 73 3.14 -0.38 -26.63
CA GLU A 73 2.46 -1.24 -27.61
C GLU A 73 1.40 -0.51 -28.45
N GLY A 74 1.19 0.79 -28.24
CA GLY A 74 0.17 1.58 -28.96
C GLY A 74 -1.28 1.33 -28.50
N ALA A 75 -1.49 0.60 -27.41
CA ALA A 75 -2.78 0.30 -26.83
C ALA A 75 -3.28 1.46 -25.92
N ILE A 76 -3.64 2.59 -26.53
CA ILE A 76 -3.99 3.84 -25.84
C ILE A 76 -5.11 3.66 -24.79
N PHE A 77 -6.18 2.92 -25.13
CA PHE A 77 -7.27 2.68 -24.18
C PHE A 77 -6.84 1.82 -23.00
N GLY A 78 -6.01 0.80 -23.24
CA GLY A 78 -5.43 -0.02 -22.17
C GLY A 78 -4.54 0.82 -21.26
N ALA A 79 -3.68 1.67 -21.84
CA ALA A 79 -2.84 2.58 -21.11
C ALA A 79 -3.62 3.54 -20.20
N LEU A 80 -4.67 4.16 -20.74
CA LEU A 80 -5.53 5.06 -19.97
C LEU A 80 -6.23 4.32 -18.83
N PHE A 81 -6.82 3.16 -19.11
CA PHE A 81 -7.54 2.38 -18.11
C PHE A 81 -6.62 1.93 -16.97
N PHE A 82 -5.52 1.24 -17.30
CA PHE A 82 -4.58 0.72 -16.31
C PHE A 82 -3.82 1.84 -15.58
N GLY A 83 -3.44 2.90 -16.29
CA GLY A 83 -2.78 4.06 -15.71
C GLY A 83 -3.67 4.78 -14.70
N LEU A 84 -4.90 5.15 -15.09
CA LEU A 84 -5.83 5.87 -14.20
C LEU A 84 -6.28 5.00 -13.03
N PHE A 85 -6.62 3.73 -13.27
CA PHE A 85 -6.98 2.78 -12.22
C PHE A 85 -5.82 2.60 -11.24
N GLY A 86 -4.60 2.43 -11.76
CA GLY A 86 -3.42 2.27 -10.94
C GLY A 86 -3.12 3.50 -10.08
N VAL A 87 -3.18 4.70 -10.66
CA VAL A 87 -3.03 5.97 -9.92
C VAL A 87 -4.12 6.11 -8.85
N PHE A 88 -5.38 5.80 -9.18
CA PHE A 88 -6.48 5.82 -8.22
C PHE A 88 -6.22 4.87 -7.03
N MET A 89 -5.77 3.65 -7.30
CA MET A 89 -5.48 2.67 -6.26
C MET A 89 -4.33 3.13 -5.36
N VAL A 90 -3.22 3.61 -5.94
CA VAL A 90 -2.10 4.13 -5.15
C VAL A 90 -2.51 5.36 -4.35
N TYR A 91 -3.24 6.30 -4.94
CA TYR A 91 -3.63 7.53 -4.27
C TYR A 91 -4.49 7.28 -3.02
N ASN A 92 -5.47 6.38 -3.12
CA ASN A 92 -6.44 6.12 -2.04
C ASN A 92 -5.95 5.08 -1.02
N PHE A 93 -5.14 4.11 -1.45
CA PHE A 93 -4.78 2.96 -0.62
C PHE A 93 -3.30 2.92 -0.23
N PHE A 94 -2.45 3.85 -0.66
CA PHE A 94 -1.07 3.87 -0.17
C PHE A 94 -1.07 3.98 1.36
N PRO A 95 -0.40 3.07 2.10
CA PRO A 95 -0.39 3.09 3.55
C PRO A 95 0.20 4.41 4.05
N ARG A 96 -0.65 5.21 4.71
CA ARG A 96 -0.31 6.47 5.36
C ARG A 96 -0.85 6.41 6.77
N LEU A 97 -0.19 7.09 7.71
CA LEU A 97 -0.70 7.22 9.06
C LEU A 97 -2.12 7.83 9.03
N ASN A 98 -3.11 7.01 9.36
CA ASN A 98 -4.51 7.40 9.47
C ASN A 98 -4.84 7.54 10.95
N MET A 99 -4.49 8.66 11.56
CA MET A 99 -5.00 9.05 12.87
C MET A 99 -5.81 10.34 12.71
N PRO A 100 -7.02 10.44 13.26
CA PRO A 100 -7.65 11.74 13.47
C PRO A 100 -6.75 12.57 14.40
N GLU A 101 -6.56 13.84 14.07
CA GLU A 101 -5.83 14.82 14.91
C GLU A 101 -6.48 14.97 16.29
#